data_AF-A0A1A9RJ52-F1
#
_entry.id   AF-A0A1A9RJ52-F1
#
_cell.length_a   1.000
_cell.length_b   1.000
_cell.length_c   1.000
_cell.angle_alpha   90.00
_cell.angle_beta   90.00
_cell.angle_gamma   90.00
#
_symmetry.space_group_name_H-M   'P 1'
#
loop_
_entity.id
_entity.type
_entity.pdbx_description
1 polymer ?
#
loop_
_entity_poly.entity_id
_entity_poly.type
_entity_poly.pdbx_seq_one_letter_code
_entity_poly.pdbx_strand_id
1 'polypeptide(L)'
;MFTPLSAEQIMAKLPKRAAAVKRLDKLPPLPAAYLSFLQQCESVEITPDIRLWDYPTALGENRRLGSDYPDVAARYWLIGDAGQGDTWFIGKESGNILFYDHDQGEYDEADARFADMGIGFIPFLQTAFLFQELEGLFETQPEPGQPIRDAFKTRMDTIAPGLYEQYPFAYW
;
A
#
# COMPACT_ATOMS: atom_id res chain seq x y z
N MET A 1 8.77 -5.25 19.19
CA MET A 1 8.34 -3.98 19.80
C MET A 1 8.43 -2.95 18.68
N PHE A 2 7.26 -2.63 18.14
CA PHE A 2 7.03 -1.94 16.86
C PHE A 2 8.03 -0.80 16.62
N THR A 3 8.83 -0.93 15.56
CA THR A 3 9.80 0.09 15.14
C THR A 3 9.66 0.33 13.64
N PRO A 4 9.23 1.54 13.22
CA PRO A 4 9.15 1.86 11.80
C PRO A 4 10.51 1.71 11.14
N LEU A 5 10.54 0.92 10.07
CA LEU A 5 11.73 0.75 9.26
C LEU A 5 12.02 2.02 8.46
N SER A 6 13.29 2.36 8.26
CA SER A 6 13.68 3.38 7.28
C SER A 6 13.38 2.91 5.85
N ALA A 7 13.28 3.85 4.91
CA ALA A 7 13.09 3.52 3.50
C ALA A 7 14.16 2.54 2.97
N GLU A 8 15.42 2.68 3.38
CA GLU A 8 16.51 1.78 3.01
C GLU A 8 16.28 0.36 3.55
N GLN A 9 15.94 0.24 4.83
CA GLN A 9 15.66 -1.06 5.46
C GLN A 9 14.46 -1.75 4.81
N ILE A 10 13.40 -1.01 4.53
CA ILE A 10 12.23 -1.50 3.79
C ILE A 10 12.66 -2.04 2.44
N MET A 11 13.34 -1.21 1.64
CA MET A 11 13.77 -1.62 0.31
C MET A 11 14.70 -2.83 0.37
N ALA A 12 15.54 -2.98 1.38
CA ALA A 12 16.40 -4.15 1.56
C ALA A 12 15.63 -5.44 1.90
N LYS A 13 14.48 -5.34 2.59
CA LYS A 13 13.63 -6.49 2.93
C LYS A 13 12.78 -7.00 1.77
N LEU A 14 12.43 -6.13 0.82
CA LEU A 14 11.55 -6.49 -0.30
C LEU A 14 12.27 -7.46 -1.27
N PRO A 15 11.54 -8.45 -1.82
CA PRO A 15 12.11 -9.43 -2.75
C PRO A 15 12.64 -8.72 -4.00
N LYS A 16 13.89 -9.02 -4.36
CA LYS A 16 14.59 -8.36 -5.45
C LYS A 16 14.47 -9.15 -6.74
N ARG A 17 14.21 -8.44 -7.84
CA ARG A 17 14.31 -9.03 -9.17
C ARG A 17 15.76 -9.24 -9.56
N ALA A 18 15.99 -10.33 -10.29
CA ALA A 18 17.31 -10.67 -10.83
C ALA A 18 17.89 -9.59 -11.76
N ALA A 19 17.03 -8.86 -12.48
CA ALA A 19 17.43 -7.76 -13.35
C ALA A 19 16.51 -6.56 -13.17
N ALA A 20 17.10 -5.38 -13.04
CA ALA A 20 16.36 -4.14 -12.90
C ALA A 20 15.58 -3.78 -14.18
N VAL A 21 14.36 -3.25 -14.01
CA VAL A 21 13.59 -2.70 -15.13
C VAL A 21 14.25 -1.42 -15.61
N LYS A 22 14.58 -1.35 -16.89
CA LYS A 22 15.34 -0.23 -17.46
C LYS A 22 14.46 0.88 -18.04
N ARG A 23 13.19 0.60 -18.33
CA ARG A 23 12.29 1.50 -19.07
C ARG A 23 11.06 1.78 -18.24
N LEU A 24 11.15 2.81 -17.41
CA LEU A 24 10.04 3.39 -16.65
C LEU A 24 9.57 4.73 -17.27
N ASP A 25 10.22 5.18 -18.34
CA ASP A 25 10.01 6.45 -19.04
C ASP A 25 8.62 6.62 -19.65
N LYS A 26 7.86 5.52 -19.74
CA LYS A 26 6.49 5.50 -20.26
C LYS A 26 5.42 5.50 -19.17
N LEU A 27 5.81 5.41 -17.90
CA LEU A 27 4.88 5.52 -16.79
C LEU A 27 4.46 6.98 -16.59
N PRO A 28 3.26 7.23 -16.05
CA PRO A 28 2.91 8.58 -15.61
C PRO A 28 3.87 9.06 -14.52
N PRO A 29 3.90 10.37 -14.21
CA PRO A 29 4.61 10.88 -13.05
C PRO A 29 4.10 10.18 -11.78
N LEU A 30 4.98 9.44 -11.12
CA LEU A 30 4.68 8.67 -9.92
C LEU A 30 5.76 8.91 -8.85
N PRO A 31 5.46 8.68 -7.56
CA PRO A 31 6.44 8.85 -6.49
C PRO A 31 7.74 8.07 -6.73
N ALA A 32 8.89 8.72 -6.52
CA ALA A 32 10.21 8.13 -6.78
C ALA A 32 10.47 6.82 -6.00
N ALA A 33 9.91 6.71 -4.80
CA ALA A 33 9.98 5.49 -4.01
C ALA A 33 9.24 4.32 -4.67
N TYR A 34 8.05 4.56 -5.22
CA TYR A 34 7.29 3.54 -5.95
C TYR A 34 7.99 3.16 -7.27
N LEU A 35 8.54 4.14 -7.99
CA LEU A 35 9.36 3.87 -9.18
C LEU A 35 10.59 3.01 -8.85
N SER A 36 11.22 3.26 -7.70
CA SER A 36 12.35 2.44 -7.22
C SER A 36 11.94 1.01 -6.90
N PHE A 37 10.75 0.83 -6.29
CA PHE A 37 10.14 -0.49 -6.10
C PHE A 37 9.89 -1.19 -7.45
N LEU A 38 9.21 -0.54 -8.39
CA LEU A 38 8.98 -1.09 -9.73
C LEU A 38 10.29 -1.38 -10.47
N GLN A 39 11.36 -0.66 -10.20
CA GLN A 39 12.64 -0.91 -10.84
C GLN A 39 13.33 -2.17 -10.31
N GLN A 40 13.25 -2.43 -9.00
CA GLN A 40 14.17 -3.32 -8.28
C GLN A 40 13.51 -4.52 -7.61
N CYS A 41 12.20 -4.51 -7.43
CA CYS A 41 11.50 -5.52 -6.65
C CYS A 41 10.55 -6.39 -7.48
N GLU A 42 10.29 -7.59 -6.98
CA GLU A 42 9.23 -8.49 -7.44
C GLU A 42 7.92 -8.21 -6.68
N SER A 43 6.84 -8.88 -7.09
CA SER A 43 5.56 -8.81 -6.38
C SER A 43 5.74 -9.39 -4.99
N VAL A 44 5.04 -8.84 -4.02
CA VAL A 44 5.23 -9.21 -2.62
C VAL A 44 3.92 -9.10 -1.87
N GLU A 45 3.62 -10.13 -1.08
CA GLU A 45 2.64 -10.07 -0.02
C GLU A 45 3.40 -9.72 1.27
N ILE A 46 3.10 -8.57 1.87
CA ILE A 46 3.70 -8.16 3.15
C ILE A 46 2.80 -8.64 4.29
N THR A 47 1.50 -8.42 4.14
CA THR A 47 0.41 -8.95 4.97
C THR A 47 -0.71 -9.45 4.05
N PRO A 48 -1.68 -10.23 4.53
CA PRO A 48 -2.85 -10.60 3.74
C PRO A 48 -3.60 -9.41 3.11
N ASP A 49 -3.55 -8.25 3.79
CA ASP A 49 -4.20 -6.99 3.39
C ASP A 49 -3.34 -6.14 2.43
N ILE A 50 -2.05 -6.46 2.22
CA ILE A 50 -1.13 -5.64 1.45
C ILE A 50 -0.28 -6.52 0.53
N ARG A 51 -0.78 -6.71 -0.69
CA ARG A 51 -0.06 -7.31 -1.82
C ARG A 51 0.32 -6.24 -2.82
N LEU A 52 1.62 -6.09 -3.07
CA LEU A 52 2.15 -5.15 -4.05
C LEU A 52 2.58 -5.86 -5.31
N TRP A 53 2.26 -5.27 -6.45
CA TRP A 53 2.52 -5.86 -7.75
C TRP A 53 3.82 -5.34 -8.37
N ASP A 54 4.56 -6.25 -8.97
CA ASP A 54 5.72 -5.93 -9.77
C ASP A 54 5.38 -5.14 -11.04
N TYR A 55 6.42 -4.65 -11.71
CA TYR A 55 6.27 -3.83 -12.91
C TYR A 55 5.41 -4.45 -14.03
N PRO A 56 5.64 -5.69 -14.50
CA PRO A 56 4.76 -6.33 -15.49
C PRO A 56 3.29 -6.38 -15.06
N THR A 57 3.02 -6.78 -13.82
CA THR A 57 1.67 -6.93 -13.29
C THR A 57 0.98 -5.57 -13.18
N ALA A 58 1.62 -4.60 -12.50
CA ALA A 58 1.10 -3.25 -12.36
C ALA A 58 0.84 -2.59 -13.71
N LEU A 59 1.71 -2.78 -14.70
CA LEU A 59 1.51 -2.24 -16.05
C LEU A 59 0.31 -2.88 -16.76
N GLY A 60 0.13 -4.19 -16.62
CA GLY A 60 -0.99 -4.92 -17.19
C GLY A 60 -2.32 -4.48 -16.61
N GLU A 61 -2.40 -4.43 -15.27
CA GLU A 61 -3.60 -4.04 -14.55
C GLU A 61 -3.98 -2.58 -14.78
N ASN A 62 -3.01 -1.64 -14.80
CA ASN A 62 -3.31 -0.25 -15.13
C ASN A 62 -3.69 -0.05 -16.60
N ARG A 63 -3.24 -0.91 -17.52
CA ARG A 63 -3.74 -0.89 -18.91
C ARG A 63 -5.19 -1.35 -18.98
N ARG A 64 -5.56 -2.38 -18.22
CA ARG A 64 -6.95 -2.84 -18.14
C ARG A 64 -7.84 -1.75 -17.53
N LEU A 65 -7.41 -1.17 -16.39
CA LEU A 65 -8.07 -0.04 -15.76
C LEU A 65 -8.29 1.12 -16.75
N GLY A 66 -7.29 1.47 -17.56
CA GLY A 66 -7.42 2.52 -18.57
C GLY A 66 -8.37 2.22 -19.73
N SER A 67 -8.62 0.94 -20.03
CA SER A 67 -9.61 0.53 -21.02
C SER A 67 -11.03 0.54 -20.45
N ASP A 68 -11.17 0.03 -19.23
CA ASP A 68 -12.48 -0.23 -18.62
C ASP A 68 -13.01 1.01 -17.88
N TYR A 69 -12.11 1.79 -17.27
CA TYR A 69 -12.41 2.96 -16.42
C TYR A 69 -11.43 4.11 -16.69
N PRO A 70 -11.49 4.74 -17.89
CA PRO A 70 -10.51 5.74 -18.32
C PRO A 70 -10.40 6.95 -17.38
N ASP A 71 -11.51 7.39 -16.79
CA ASP A 71 -11.53 8.55 -15.87
C ASP A 71 -10.83 8.24 -14.53
N VAL A 72 -11.02 7.03 -14.02
CA VAL A 72 -10.31 6.50 -12.84
C VAL A 72 -8.83 6.38 -13.15
N ALA A 73 -8.49 5.77 -14.28
CA ALA A 73 -7.11 5.63 -14.73
C ALA A 73 -6.44 6.98 -15.03
N ALA A 74 -7.18 8.05 -15.29
CA ALA A 74 -6.59 9.38 -15.46
C ALA A 74 -6.08 9.96 -14.13
N ARG A 75 -6.77 9.67 -13.02
CA ARG A 75 -6.49 10.23 -11.69
C ARG A 75 -5.65 9.32 -10.80
N TYR A 76 -5.81 8.00 -10.95
CA TYR A 76 -5.25 7.01 -10.04
C TYR A 76 -4.33 6.02 -10.76
N TRP A 77 -3.40 5.46 -10.01
CA TRP A 77 -2.52 4.39 -10.47
C TRP A 77 -2.60 3.21 -9.52
N LEU A 78 -3.02 2.06 -10.02
CA LEU A 78 -3.21 0.85 -9.22
C LEU A 78 -1.87 0.21 -8.88
N ILE A 79 -1.65 -0.14 -7.62
CA ILE A 79 -0.35 -0.64 -7.12
C ILE A 79 -0.39 -2.05 -6.53
N GLY A 80 -1.57 -2.55 -6.21
CA GLY A 80 -1.74 -3.77 -5.45
C GLY A 80 -3.17 -4.02 -5.03
N ASP A 81 -3.36 -5.11 -4.27
CA ASP A 81 -4.65 -5.54 -3.72
C ASP A 81 -4.55 -5.88 -2.23
N ALA A 82 -5.70 -5.90 -1.56
CA ALA A 82 -5.87 -6.39 -0.20
C ALA A 82 -6.60 -7.75 -0.16
N GLY A 83 -6.69 -8.44 -1.29
CA GLY A 83 -7.54 -9.61 -1.46
C GLY A 83 -9.03 -9.28 -1.58
N GLN A 84 -9.81 -10.30 -1.94
CA GLN A 84 -11.27 -10.27 -2.07
C GLN A 84 -11.85 -9.25 -3.07
N GLY A 85 -11.02 -8.45 -3.74
CA GLY A 85 -11.44 -7.44 -4.72
C GLY A 85 -10.99 -6.03 -4.35
N ASP A 86 -10.58 -5.83 -3.10
CA ASP A 86 -10.11 -4.55 -2.58
C ASP A 86 -8.74 -4.18 -3.13
N THR A 87 -8.55 -2.89 -3.40
CA THR A 87 -7.39 -2.43 -4.18
C THR A 87 -6.73 -1.18 -3.61
N TRP A 88 -5.42 -1.10 -3.84
CA TRP A 88 -4.57 0.01 -3.42
C TRP A 88 -4.15 0.86 -4.61
N PHE A 89 -4.23 2.17 -4.45
CA PHE A 89 -3.91 3.14 -5.50
C PHE A 89 -2.92 4.19 -5.03
N ILE A 90 -2.23 4.81 -5.99
CA ILE A 90 -1.57 6.10 -5.84
C ILE A 90 -2.41 7.16 -6.55
N GLY A 91 -2.76 8.24 -5.85
CA GLY A 91 -3.30 9.45 -6.46
C GLY A 91 -2.23 10.14 -7.29
N LYS A 92 -2.42 10.31 -8.60
CA LYS A 92 -1.38 10.88 -9.48
C LYS A 92 -1.10 12.36 -9.19
N GLU A 93 -2.10 13.08 -8.68
CA GLU A 93 -1.96 14.48 -8.27
C GLU A 93 -1.32 14.60 -6.88
N SER A 94 -1.85 13.88 -5.88
CA SER A 94 -1.40 13.99 -4.49
C SER A 94 -0.12 13.20 -4.20
N GLY A 95 0.09 12.07 -4.87
CA GLY A 95 1.09 11.07 -4.54
C GLY A 95 0.72 10.21 -3.32
N ASN A 96 -0.48 10.39 -2.76
CA ASN A 96 -0.96 9.64 -1.60
C ASN A 96 -1.42 8.24 -1.98
N ILE A 97 -1.46 7.37 -0.98
CA ILE A 97 -2.07 6.05 -1.06
C ILE A 97 -3.57 6.16 -0.78
N LEU A 98 -4.36 5.53 -1.64
CA LEU A 98 -5.80 5.43 -1.49
C LEU A 98 -6.22 3.96 -1.45
N PHE A 99 -7.24 3.68 -0.67
CA PHE A 99 -7.89 2.38 -0.59
C PHE A 99 -9.23 2.40 -1.32
N TYR A 100 -9.52 1.33 -2.04
CA TYR A 100 -10.82 1.09 -2.65
C TYR A 100 -11.43 -0.20 -2.12
N ASP A 101 -12.62 -0.08 -1.57
CA ASP A 101 -13.46 -1.16 -1.05
C ASP A 101 -14.41 -1.65 -2.16
N HIS A 102 -14.22 -2.89 -2.60
CA HIS A 102 -14.99 -3.45 -3.71
C HIS A 102 -16.47 -3.68 -3.37
N ASP A 103 -16.83 -3.78 -2.08
CA ASP A 103 -18.23 -3.91 -1.66
C ASP A 103 -19.02 -2.61 -1.92
N GLN A 104 -18.34 -1.49 -2.20
CA GLN A 104 -18.95 -0.22 -2.54
C GLN A 104 -19.36 -0.11 -4.03
N GLY A 105 -19.11 -1.15 -4.83
CA GLY A 105 -19.57 -1.28 -6.22
C GLY A 105 -18.44 -1.35 -7.24
N GLU A 106 -18.72 -0.95 -8.48
CA GLU A 106 -17.70 -0.78 -9.52
C GLU A 106 -16.95 0.54 -9.33
N TYR A 107 -15.80 0.71 -9.98
CA TYR A 107 -15.08 1.98 -9.92
C TYR A 107 -15.96 3.09 -10.52
N ASP A 108 -16.48 3.97 -9.67
CA ASP A 108 -17.10 5.22 -10.10
C ASP A 108 -16.39 6.42 -9.46
N GLU A 109 -16.54 7.56 -10.12
CA GLU A 109 -15.82 8.79 -9.81
C GLU A 109 -16.23 9.44 -8.48
N ALA A 110 -17.18 8.88 -7.73
CA ALA A 110 -17.52 9.46 -6.45
C ALA A 110 -16.29 9.34 -5.54
N ASP A 111 -15.61 10.45 -5.27
CA ASP A 111 -14.42 10.54 -4.40
C ASP A 111 -14.64 9.85 -3.03
N ALA A 112 -15.91 9.67 -2.62
CA ALA A 112 -16.31 8.88 -1.47
C ALA A 112 -15.87 7.39 -1.50
N ARG A 113 -15.53 6.81 -2.66
CA ARG A 113 -15.13 5.40 -2.81
C ARG A 113 -13.63 5.15 -2.66
N PHE A 114 -12.81 6.20 -2.76
CA PHE A 114 -11.36 6.09 -2.61
C PHE A 114 -10.94 6.77 -1.31
N ALA A 115 -10.74 5.97 -0.27
CA ALA A 115 -10.31 6.48 1.03
C ALA A 115 -8.83 6.87 0.97
N ASP A 116 -8.54 8.17 0.96
CA ASP A 116 -7.18 8.72 1.01
C ASP A 116 -6.59 8.55 2.43
N MET A 117 -5.46 7.85 2.53
CA MET A 117 -4.74 7.65 3.79
C MET A 117 -3.85 8.83 4.20
N GLY A 118 -3.79 9.89 3.39
CA GLY A 118 -2.97 11.08 3.66
C GLY A 118 -1.46 10.83 3.68
N ILE A 119 -1.01 9.67 3.19
CA ILE A 119 0.39 9.25 3.25
C ILE A 119 0.92 8.77 1.90
N GLY A 120 2.22 8.97 1.67
CA GLY A 120 2.90 8.47 0.49
C GLY A 120 3.35 7.00 0.61
N PHE A 121 3.99 6.50 -0.45
CA PHE A 121 4.36 5.09 -0.59
C PHE A 121 5.30 4.54 0.51
N ILE A 122 6.30 5.31 0.98
CA ILE A 122 7.20 4.84 2.05
C ILE A 122 6.48 4.69 3.40
N PRO A 123 5.78 5.71 3.90
CA PRO A 123 4.92 5.55 5.08
C PRO A 123 3.95 4.37 4.97
N PHE A 124 3.37 4.13 3.79
CA PHE A 124 2.49 2.97 3.58
C PHE A 124 3.22 1.64 3.75
N LEU A 125 4.45 1.51 3.24
CA LEU A 125 5.28 0.33 3.50
C LEU A 125 5.67 0.21 4.97
N GLN A 126 5.93 1.32 5.68
CA GLN A 126 6.18 1.29 7.12
C GLN A 126 4.98 0.72 7.86
N THR A 127 3.77 1.16 7.50
CA THR A 127 2.50 0.63 8.03
C THR A 127 2.37 -0.86 7.76
N ALA A 128 2.64 -1.32 6.53
CA ALA A 128 2.57 -2.73 6.17
C ALA A 128 3.48 -3.61 7.03
N PHE A 129 4.74 -3.19 7.23
CA PHE A 129 5.67 -3.94 8.07
C PHE A 129 5.33 -3.87 9.57
N LEU A 130 4.69 -2.80 10.04
CA LEU A 130 4.17 -2.75 11.41
C LEU A 130 3.01 -3.74 11.60
N PHE A 131 2.08 -3.81 10.65
CA PHE A 131 1.00 -4.81 10.69
C PHE A 131 1.54 -6.23 10.63
N GLN A 132 2.55 -6.50 9.80
CA GLN A 132 3.22 -7.80 9.77
C GLN A 132 3.80 -8.18 11.16
N GLU A 133 4.41 -7.23 11.88
CA GLU A 133 4.88 -7.48 13.25
C GLU A 133 3.72 -7.74 14.23
N LEU A 134 2.60 -7.06 14.06
CA LEU A 134 1.40 -7.22 14.89
C LEU A 134 0.73 -8.58 14.64
N GLU A 135 0.58 -8.99 13.38
CA GLU A 135 0.04 -10.29 12.99
C GLU A 135 0.88 -11.44 13.55
N GLY A 136 2.21 -11.33 13.46
CA GLY A 136 3.12 -12.31 14.07
C GLY A 136 3.00 -12.36 15.60
N LEU A 137 2.63 -11.26 16.26
CA LEU A 137 2.33 -11.27 17.69
C LEU A 137 1.05 -12.06 17.97
N PHE A 138 0.00 -11.92 17.16
CA PHE A 138 -1.27 -12.65 17.35
C PHE A 138 -1.10 -14.17 17.33
N GLU A 139 -0.11 -14.70 16.60
CA GLU A 139 0.19 -16.13 16.62
C GLU A 139 0.56 -16.66 18.02
N THR A 140 1.15 -15.80 18.86
CA THR A 140 1.61 -16.14 20.21
C THR A 140 0.74 -15.53 21.32
N GLN A 141 0.06 -14.42 21.02
CA GLN A 141 -0.82 -13.69 21.91
C GLN A 141 -2.05 -13.21 21.13
N PRO A 142 -3.07 -14.07 20.93
CA PRO A 142 -4.23 -13.75 20.09
C PRO A 142 -5.01 -12.51 20.51
N GLU A 143 -5.01 -12.22 21.81
CA GLU A 143 -5.63 -11.03 22.38
C GLU A 143 -4.57 -10.20 23.11
N PRO A 144 -3.83 -9.32 22.40
CA PRO A 144 -2.88 -8.44 23.05
C PRO A 144 -3.63 -7.47 23.96
N GLY A 145 -3.10 -7.28 25.17
CA GLY A 145 -3.66 -6.35 26.14
C GLY A 145 -3.49 -4.89 25.71
N GLN A 146 -4.21 -3.99 26.39
CA GLN A 146 -4.19 -2.54 26.12
C GLN A 146 -2.78 -1.94 25.94
N PRO A 147 -1.76 -2.28 26.74
CA PRO A 147 -0.43 -1.70 26.59
C PRO A 147 0.21 -1.93 25.21
N ILE A 148 -0.07 -3.08 24.58
CA ILE A 148 0.46 -3.43 23.26
C ILE A 148 -0.30 -2.66 22.18
N ARG A 149 -1.63 -2.59 22.31
CA ARG A 149 -2.49 -1.83 21.38
C ARG A 149 -2.11 -0.35 21.39
N ASP A 150 -1.92 0.25 22.57
CA ASP A 150 -1.48 1.63 22.73
C ASP A 150 -0.09 1.85 22.13
N ALA A 151 0.84 0.92 22.35
CA ALA A 151 2.17 0.98 21.76
C ALA A 151 2.12 0.91 20.23
N PHE A 152 1.25 0.07 19.65
CA PHE A 152 1.05 -0.02 18.21
C PHE A 152 0.50 1.29 17.63
N LYS A 153 -0.61 1.81 18.20
CA LYS A 153 -1.20 3.09 17.78
C LYS A 153 -0.21 4.23 17.86
N THR A 154 0.50 4.35 18.99
CA THR A 154 1.55 5.35 19.19
C THR A 154 2.60 5.27 18.09
N ARG A 155 2.94 4.07 17.61
CA ARG A 155 3.93 3.89 16.56
C ARG A 155 3.39 4.23 15.18
N MET A 156 2.13 3.90 14.87
CA MET A 156 1.49 4.40 13.65
C MET A 156 1.44 5.94 13.62
N ASP A 157 1.17 6.57 14.76
CA ASP A 157 1.17 8.04 14.89
C ASP A 157 2.55 8.68 14.62
N THR A 158 3.64 7.95 14.87
CA THR A 158 4.99 8.41 14.49
C THR A 158 5.27 8.35 12.99
N ILE A 159 4.50 7.56 12.24
CA ILE A 159 4.56 7.51 10.77
C ILE A 159 3.77 8.68 10.19
N ALA A 160 2.49 8.80 10.59
CA ALA A 160 1.65 9.95 10.31
C ALA A 160 0.58 10.11 11.41
N PRO A 161 0.24 11.34 11.82
CA PRO A 161 -0.76 11.55 12.86
C PRO A 161 -2.14 10.98 12.48
N GLY A 162 -2.74 10.19 13.37
CA GLY A 162 -4.08 9.60 13.17
C GLY A 162 -4.11 8.46 12.15
N LEU A 163 -2.95 7.89 11.81
CA LEU A 163 -2.85 6.89 10.75
C LEU A 163 -3.57 5.58 11.10
N TYR A 164 -3.65 5.22 12.38
CA TYR A 164 -4.40 4.03 12.79
C TYR A 164 -5.88 4.16 12.44
N GLU A 165 -6.47 5.32 12.72
CA GLU A 165 -7.89 5.61 12.44
C GLU A 165 -8.19 5.77 10.95
N GLN A 166 -7.18 6.05 10.12
CA GLN A 166 -7.31 6.14 8.66
C GLN A 166 -7.08 4.80 7.95
N TYR A 167 -6.56 3.80 8.64
CA TYR A 167 -6.33 2.48 8.05
C TYR A 167 -7.68 1.77 7.82
N PRO A 168 -7.93 1.19 6.64
CA PRO A 168 -9.26 0.70 6.26
C PRO A 168 -9.71 -0.56 7.01
N PHE A 169 -8.79 -1.28 7.66
CA PHE A 169 -9.10 -2.52 8.36
C PHE A 169 -9.10 -2.32 9.87
N ALA A 170 -10.16 -2.79 10.53
CA ALA A 170 -10.28 -2.73 11.98
C ALA A 170 -9.61 -3.93 12.64
N TYR A 171 -8.64 -3.67 13.52
CA TYR A 171 -7.95 -4.70 14.31
C TYR A 171 -8.45 -4.76 15.76
N TRP A 172 -9.10 -3.70 16.25
CA TRP A 172 -9.85 -3.60 17.52
C TRP A 172 -10.69 -2.34 17.58
#